data_AF-A0A382I4P5-F1
#
_entry.id   AF-A0A382I4P5-F1
#
_cell.length_a   1.000
_cell.length_b   1.000
_cell.length_c   1.000
_cell.angle_alpha   90.00
_cell.angle_beta   90.00
_cell.angle_gamma   90.00
#
_symmetry.space_group_name_H-M   'P 1'
#
loop_
_entity.id
_entity.type
_entity.pdbx_description
1 polymer ?
#
loop_
_entity_poly.entity_id
_entity_poly.type
_entity_poly.pdbx_seq_one_letter_code
_entity_poly.pdbx_strand_id
1 'polypeptide(L)' 'MAPKKKDKDIRSNRTVLVSGKFEVLHPGHLRLFRFAHELGDRLIVGVLSDRLVAEQEPESHVVP' A
#
# COMPACT_ATOMS: atom_id res chain seq x y z
N MET A 1 -11.40 14.38 44.89
CA MET A 1 -11.57 13.10 44.18
C MET A 1 -11.69 13.41 42.70
N ALA A 2 -10.58 13.31 41.96
CA ALA A 2 -10.51 13.72 40.55
C ALA A 2 -11.23 12.70 39.63
N PRO A 3 -11.91 13.15 38.56
CA PRO A 3 -12.59 12.24 37.65
C PRO A 3 -11.56 11.37 36.92
N LYS A 4 -11.74 10.05 37.02
CA LYS A 4 -10.96 9.04 36.30
C LYS A 4 -11.07 9.31 34.79
N LYS A 5 -9.95 9.66 34.14
CA LYS A 5 -9.82 9.61 32.67
C LYS A 5 -10.17 8.18 32.24
N LYS A 6 -11.28 8.02 31.52
CA LYS A 6 -11.54 6.80 30.76
C LYS A 6 -10.56 6.80 29.59
N ASP A 7 -9.53 5.95 29.64
CA ASP A 7 -8.78 5.57 28.45
C ASP A 7 -9.81 5.05 27.44
N LYS A 8 -10.08 5.86 26.42
CA LYS A 8 -10.88 5.42 25.28
C LYS A 8 -10.09 4.26 24.68
N ASP A 9 -10.70 3.09 24.61
CA ASP A 9 -10.23 1.98 23.78
C ASP A 9 -9.81 2.53 22.41
N ILE A 10 -8.50 2.72 22.22
CA ILE A 10 -7.92 2.94 20.90
C ILE A 10 -7.99 1.58 20.25
N ARG A 11 -9.15 1.20 19.72
CA ARG A 11 -9.19 0.14 18.71
C ARG A 11 -8.34 0.66 17.56
N SER A 12 -7.07 0.25 17.56
CA SER A 12 -6.05 0.68 16.60
C SER A 12 -6.44 0.11 15.25
N ASN A 13 -7.27 0.85 14.51
CA ASN A 13 -7.70 0.49 13.17
C ASN A 13 -6.47 0.54 12.24
N ARG A 14 -5.78 -0.59 12.08
CA ARG A 14 -4.46 -0.66 11.45
C ARG A 14 -4.63 -0.56 9.95
N THR A 15 -4.10 0.49 9.36
CA THR A 15 -4.13 0.71 7.92
C THR A 15 -2.81 0.26 7.29
N VAL A 16 -2.90 -0.52 6.21
CA VAL A 16 -1.78 -1.02 5.41
C VAL A 16 -1.78 -0.31 4.07
N LEU A 17 -0.61 0.15 3.63
CA LEU A 17 -0.41 0.79 2.33
C LEU A 17 0.48 -0.09 1.46
N VAL A 18 0.07 -0.31 0.23
CA VAL A 18 0.87 -0.95 -0.83
C VAL A 18 0.87 0.00 -2.02
N SER A 19 2.04 0.28 -2.61
CA SER A 19 2.16 1.09 -3.83
C SER A 19 2.93 0.35 -4.91
N GLY A 20 2.57 0.61 -6.17
CA GLY A 20 3.23 -0.03 -7.31
C GLY A 20 2.56 0.32 -8.64
N LYS A 21 3.18 -0.12 -9.73
CA LYS A 21 2.70 0.09 -11.10
C LYS A 21 1.49 -0.78 -11.44
N PHE A 22 1.49 -2.03 -10.99
CA PHE A 22 0.40 -3.02 -11.17
C PHE A 22 -0.16 -3.13 -12.60
N GLU A 23 0.67 -2.98 -13.65
CA GLU A 23 0.23 -2.87 -15.06
C GLU A 23 -0.78 -3.92 -15.48
N VAL A 24 -0.39 -5.19 -15.39
CA VAL A 24 -1.26 -6.32 -15.66
C VAL A 24 -1.52 -7.03 -14.33
N LEU A 25 -2.77 -7.03 -13.90
CA LEU A 25 -3.16 -7.79 -12.71
C LEU A 25 -3.07 -9.29 -13.01
N HIS A 26 -2.29 -9.98 -12.19
CA HIS A 26 -2.12 -11.43 -12.27
C HIS A 26 -2.18 -12.04 -10.86
N PRO A 27 -2.26 -13.38 -10.73
CA PRO A 27 -2.41 -14.02 -9.42
C PRO A 27 -1.32 -13.67 -8.39
N GLY A 28 -0.16 -13.18 -8.82
CA GLY A 28 0.89 -12.68 -7.93
C GLY A 28 0.46 -11.44 -7.14
N HIS A 29 -0.12 -10.45 -7.80
CA HIS A 29 -0.65 -9.24 -7.14
C HIS A 29 -1.79 -9.59 -6.17
N LEU A 30 -2.65 -10.54 -6.54
CA LEU A 30 -3.73 -10.98 -5.65
C LEU A 30 -3.18 -11.62 -4.37
N ARG A 31 -2.11 -12.43 -4.46
CA ARG A 31 -1.44 -12.98 -3.28
C ARG A 31 -0.83 -11.88 -2.42
N LEU A 32 -0.18 -10.88 -3.03
CA LEU A 32 0.36 -9.72 -2.33
C LEU A 32 -0.74 -8.94 -1.59
N PHE A 33 -1.84 -8.61 -2.26
CA PHE A 33 -2.94 -7.85 -1.65
C PHE A 33 -3.65 -8.63 -0.55
N ARG A 34 -3.83 -9.94 -0.71
CA ARG A 34 -4.37 -10.81 0.34
C ARG A 34 -3.49 -10.80 1.59
N PHE A 35 -2.20 -11.01 1.41
CA PHE A 35 -1.24 -10.94 2.51
C PHE A 35 -1.24 -9.56 3.17
N ALA A 36 -1.23 -8.48 2.38
CA ALA A 36 -1.24 -7.12 2.91
C ALA A 36 -2.53 -6.79 3.68
N HIS A 37 -3.68 -7.29 3.21
CA HIS A 37 -4.96 -7.15 3.91
C HIS A 37 -4.97 -7.90 5.25
N GLU A 38 -4.32 -9.06 5.36
CA GLU A 38 -4.23 -9.82 6.62
C GLU A 38 -3.42 -9.09 7.72
N LEU A 39 -2.62 -8.08 7.35
CA LEU A 39 -1.79 -7.31 8.28
C LEU A 39 -2.52 -6.13 8.96
N GLY A 40 -3.77 -5.85 8.59
CA GLY A 40 -4.54 -4.76 9.17
C GLY A 40 -6.03 -4.82 8.87
N ASP A 41 -6.73 -3.79 9.33
CA ASP A 41 -8.19 -3.67 9.18
C ASP A 41 -8.58 -2.98 7.86
N ARG A 42 -7.62 -2.26 7.25
CA ARG A 42 -7.82 -1.52 6.00
C ARG A 42 -6.59 -1.62 5.11
N LEU A 43 -6.78 -2.02 3.86
CA LEU A 43 -5.75 -1.96 2.82
C LEU A 43 -6.00 -0.78 1.87
N ILE A 44 -4.99 0.04 1.64
CA ILE A 44 -4.95 1.09 0.61
C ILE A 44 -3.92 0.67 -0.44
N VAL A 45 -4.31 0.69 -1.72
CA VAL A 45 -3.42 0.38 -2.85
C VAL A 45 -3.23 1.63 -3.70
N GLY A 46 -2.00 2.15 -3.72
CA GLY A 46 -1.60 3.27 -4.57
C GLY A 46 -1.09 2.77 -5.92
N VAL A 47 -1.78 3.16 -7.00
CA VAL A 47 -1.35 2.85 -8.37
C VAL A 47 -0.54 4.01 -8.91
N LEU A 48 0.71 3.73 -9.29
CA LEU A 48 1.60 4.74 -9.89
C LEU A 48 1.10 5.14 -11.28
N SER A 49 1.11 6.43 -11.57
CA SER A 49 0.78 6.94 -12.90
C SER A 49 1.95 6.75 -13.86
N ASP A 50 1.65 6.63 -15.17
CA ASP A 50 2.67 6.47 -16.21
C ASP A 50 3.72 7.59 -16.18
N ARG A 51 3.31 8.81 -15.80
CA ARG A 51 4.20 9.98 -15.66
C ARG A 51 5.27 9.75 -14.60
N LEU A 52 4.88 9.23 -13.43
CA LEU A 52 5.80 8.94 -12.34
C LEU A 52 6.73 7.77 -12.68
N VAL A 53 6.22 6.77 -13.40
CA VAL A 53 7.05 5.63 -13.82
C VAL A 53 8.09 6.06 -14.85
N ALA A 54 7.70 6.90 -15.82
CA ALA A 54 8.61 7.41 -16.84
C ALA A 54 9.76 8.26 -16.26
N GLU A 55 9.55 8.90 -15.11
CA GLU A 55 10.61 9.63 -14.39
C GLU A 55 11.59 8.72 -13.63
N GLN A 56 11.18 7.48 -13.32
CA GLN A 56 11.96 6.53 -12.52
C GLN A 56 12.74 5.50 -13.35
N GLU A 57 12.34 5.26 -14.59
CA GLU A 57 13.07 4.42 -15.54
C GLU A 57 14.15 5.29 -16.22
N PRO A 58 15.45 5.15 -15.91
CA PRO A 58 16.48 5.76 -16.74
C PRO A 58 16.32 5.16 -18.14
N GLU A 59 16.34 6.02 -19.18
CA GLU A 59 16.16 5.60 -20.58
C GLU A 59 16.86 4.26 -20.82
N SER A 60 16.05 3.24 -21.14
CA SER A 60 16.52 1.89 -21.35
C SER A 60 17.69 1.94 -22.32
N HIS A 61 18.85 1.51 -21.80
CA HIS A 61 20.09 1.26 -22.52
C HIS A 61 19.79 0.92 -23.99
N VAL A 62 20.02 1.89 -24.89
CA VAL A 62 20.00 1.63 -26.33
C VAL A 62 21.22 0.76 -26.59
N VAL A 63 21.01 -0.56 -26.59
CA VAL A 63 22.02 -1.49 -27.08
C VAL A 63 22.02 -1.32 -28.61
N PRO A 64 23.15 -0.92 -29.22
CA PRO A 64 23.23 -0.69 -30.66
C PRO A 64 22.99 -1.95 -31.49
#